data_AF-A0A4T0IHU2-F1
#
_entry.id   AF-A0A4T0IHU2-F1
#
_cell.length_a   1.000
_cell.length_b   1.000
_cell.length_c   1.000
_cell.angle_alpha   90.00
_cell.angle_beta   90.00
_cell.angle_gamma   90.00
#
_symmetry.space_group_name_H-M   'P 1'
#
loop_
_entity.id
_entity.type
_entity.pdbx_description
1 polymer ?
#
loop_
_entity_poly.entity_id
_entity_poly.type
_entity_poly.pdbx_seq_one_letter_code
_entity_poly.pdbx_strand_id
1 'polypeptide(L)'
;MSNFPQHVQQAQSLLQSTLDDGRIKLKFISTIGTGAYGTVLLAERLDDYYRPLGELYAVKCLPKYGLDDRQKAFQRREIALHGLASSHQNIATVHAIIDSPATIFVVLEYAQAGDLFSMITEQFKYIDNDELIKSVFLQIVDAVQHCHRLGIYHRDLKPENILCTAGGNNILLADFGLATSERRSGDFGCGSSFYMSPDCHGALTHRKVPYCTKRNDIWSLGVILVNLTCGRNPWKEASLTDETFSAYLREPDFLKTILPISDLTNYILKRIFTIDPIQRCSLDELKQRVMQVEKFTLTPSQLKHAHKAARQAAAATSSAAASAVANRIQQQQVDLQQQQMVVPPPPPPIAKEVGSPKRPRVRQRANKNDKLPLTPPTTPPKEVNFQHLRRVERKPNLKKVAVPVESSDSSCNSNETDGSFTSKQPESLLTPLSTPPASPNDASPKFNSTTKSSAFSKLTQIFKPSRFHTGTPEQQAMNIDVESDFGDQIDQQIERVSYP
;
A
#
# COMPACT_ATOMS: atom_id res chain seq x y z
N MET A 1 -16.15 -28.57 -12.92
CA MET A 1 -15.16 -28.77 -11.84
C MET A 1 -14.03 -27.78 -12.10
N SER A 2 -13.74 -26.90 -11.16
CA SER A 2 -13.19 -25.55 -11.40
C SER A 2 -11.69 -25.50 -11.71
N ASN A 3 -11.32 -24.75 -12.76
CA ASN A 3 -9.97 -24.48 -13.30
C ASN A 3 -9.07 -23.58 -12.41
N PHE A 4 -9.22 -23.62 -11.08
CA PHE A 4 -8.38 -22.78 -10.21
C PHE A 4 -7.00 -23.41 -9.98
N PRO A 5 -5.93 -22.59 -9.84
CA PRO A 5 -4.61 -23.08 -9.43
C PRO A 5 -4.68 -23.89 -8.13
N GLN A 6 -3.82 -24.91 -7.98
CA GLN A 6 -3.85 -25.84 -6.83
C GLN A 6 -3.78 -25.13 -5.47
N HIS A 7 -2.98 -24.06 -5.34
CA HIS A 7 -2.86 -23.29 -4.10
C HIS A 7 -4.16 -22.57 -3.71
N VAL A 8 -5.00 -22.21 -4.68
CA VAL A 8 -6.32 -21.60 -4.43
C VAL A 8 -7.28 -22.65 -3.89
N GLN A 9 -7.28 -23.85 -4.47
CA GLN A 9 -8.11 -24.96 -4.00
C GLN A 9 -7.72 -25.38 -2.58
N GLN A 10 -6.43 -25.44 -2.28
CA GLN A 10 -5.92 -25.72 -0.94
C GLN A 10 -6.37 -24.64 0.06
N ALA A 11 -6.25 -23.36 -0.27
CA ALA A 11 -6.70 -22.28 0.60
C ALA A 11 -8.22 -22.30 0.81
N GLN A 12 -9.01 -22.64 -0.23
CA GLN A 12 -10.46 -22.82 -0.10
C GLN A 12 -10.82 -23.95 0.86
N SER A 13 -10.04 -25.04 0.89
CA SER A 13 -10.26 -26.15 1.82
C SER A 13 -10.04 -25.76 3.29
N LEU A 14 -9.29 -24.67 3.54
CA LEU A 14 -9.03 -24.16 4.89
C LEU A 14 -10.17 -23.28 5.42
N LEU A 15 -11.12 -22.84 4.59
CA LEU A 15 -12.19 -21.96 5.05
C LEU A 15 -13.01 -22.64 6.15
N GLN A 16 -13.34 -21.88 7.20
CA GLN A 16 -14.01 -22.34 8.42
C GLN A 16 -13.21 -23.32 9.29
N SER A 17 -12.03 -23.76 8.86
CA SER A 17 -11.10 -24.52 9.71
C SER A 17 -10.38 -23.60 10.69
N THR A 18 -9.71 -24.22 11.67
CA THR A 18 -8.95 -23.52 12.71
C THR A 18 -7.46 -23.86 12.58
N LEU A 19 -6.62 -22.84 12.64
CA LEU A 19 -5.17 -22.96 12.81
C LEU A 19 -4.83 -22.70 14.27
N ASP A 20 -4.14 -23.64 14.92
CA ASP A 20 -3.74 -23.54 16.33
C ASP A 20 -2.29 -24.01 16.44
N ASP A 21 -1.41 -23.09 16.84
CA ASP A 21 0.01 -23.35 17.09
C ASP A 21 0.36 -23.18 18.59
N GLY A 22 -0.64 -23.24 19.47
CA GLY A 22 -0.50 -23.05 20.91
C GLY A 22 -0.26 -21.60 21.37
N ARG A 23 0.21 -20.74 20.48
CA ARG A 23 0.44 -19.29 20.73
C ARG A 23 -0.65 -18.39 20.17
N ILE A 24 -1.25 -18.83 19.06
CA ILE A 24 -2.33 -18.13 18.39
C ILE A 24 -3.30 -19.15 17.80
N LYS A 25 -4.58 -18.92 18.02
CA LYS A 25 -5.68 -19.72 17.51
C LYS A 25 -6.54 -18.88 16.58
N LEU A 26 -6.58 -19.24 15.31
CA LEU A 26 -7.22 -18.49 14.24
C LEU A 26 -8.29 -19.32 13.54
N LYS A 27 -9.47 -18.74 13.33
CA LYS A 27 -10.51 -19.29 12.45
C LYS A 27 -10.47 -18.61 11.09
N PHE A 28 -10.32 -19.37 10.01
CA PHE A 28 -10.38 -18.80 8.66
C PHE A 28 -11.81 -18.46 8.25
N ILE A 29 -12.05 -17.22 7.82
CA ILE A 29 -13.37 -16.69 7.47
C ILE A 29 -13.58 -16.74 5.97
N SER A 30 -12.74 -16.05 5.21
CA SER A 30 -12.91 -15.83 3.77
C SER A 30 -11.56 -15.64 3.06
N THR A 31 -11.55 -15.77 1.74
CA THR A 31 -10.40 -15.39 0.92
C THR A 31 -10.46 -13.90 0.62
N ILE A 32 -9.37 -13.17 0.89
CA ILE A 32 -9.26 -11.72 0.66
C ILE A 32 -8.22 -11.35 -0.41
N GLY A 33 -7.37 -12.29 -0.81
CA GLY A 33 -6.43 -12.08 -1.92
C GLY A 33 -5.93 -13.38 -2.50
N THR A 34 -5.59 -13.36 -3.80
CA THR A 34 -4.98 -14.49 -4.50
C THR A 34 -3.86 -13.96 -5.37
N GLY A 35 -2.64 -14.46 -5.17
CA GLY A 35 -1.45 -14.08 -5.94
C GLY A 35 -0.80 -15.28 -6.62
N ALA A 36 0.29 -15.05 -7.35
CA ALA A 36 1.00 -16.11 -8.08
C ALA A 36 1.60 -17.19 -7.16
N TYR A 37 1.97 -16.83 -5.93
CA TYR A 37 2.72 -17.68 -5.00
C TYR A 37 1.96 -18.04 -3.72
N GLY A 38 0.70 -17.61 -3.60
CA GLY A 38 -0.08 -17.88 -2.39
C GLY A 38 -1.44 -17.19 -2.37
N THR A 39 -2.23 -17.59 -1.38
CA THR A 39 -3.58 -17.06 -1.12
C THR A 39 -3.58 -16.36 0.23
N VAL A 40 -4.26 -15.23 0.34
CA VAL A 40 -4.45 -14.50 1.60
C VAL A 40 -5.87 -14.73 2.10
N LEU A 41 -5.99 -15.24 3.32
CA LEU A 41 -7.26 -15.49 4.00
C LEU A 41 -7.48 -14.46 5.11
N LEU A 42 -8.71 -14.00 5.28
CA LEU A 42 -9.13 -13.32 6.50
C LEU A 42 -9.31 -14.36 7.61
N ALA A 43 -8.74 -14.09 8.78
CA ALA A 43 -8.90 -14.94 9.94
C ALA A 43 -9.29 -14.13 11.18
N GLU A 44 -10.06 -14.75 12.05
CA GLU A 44 -10.47 -14.21 13.35
C GLU A 44 -9.78 -14.95 14.47
N ARG A 45 -9.26 -14.21 15.45
CA ARG A 45 -8.63 -14.77 16.63
C ARG A 45 -9.68 -15.34 17.59
N LEU A 46 -9.44 -16.58 18.01
CA LEU A 46 -10.32 -17.34 18.91
C LEU A 46 -9.84 -17.41 20.36
N ASP A 47 -8.61 -17.01 20.65
CA ASP A 47 -8.08 -16.94 22.01
C ASP A 47 -8.04 -15.48 22.53
N ASP A 48 -8.06 -15.32 23.85
CA ASP A 48 -8.10 -14.02 24.55
C ASP A 48 -6.76 -13.68 25.25
N TYR A 49 -5.69 -14.40 24.94
CA TYR A 49 -4.39 -14.22 25.58
C TYR A 49 -3.75 -12.88 25.14
N TYR A 50 -3.75 -11.89 26.04
CA TYR A 50 -3.14 -10.56 25.87
C TYR A 50 -3.64 -9.70 24.67
N ARG A 51 -4.70 -10.16 23.99
CA ARG A 51 -5.35 -9.49 22.85
C ARG A 51 -6.87 -9.68 22.88
N PRO A 52 -7.66 -8.78 22.27
CA PRO A 52 -9.10 -8.92 22.23
C PRO A 52 -9.55 -10.16 21.44
N LEU A 53 -10.52 -10.90 21.97
CA LEU A 53 -11.23 -11.93 21.22
C LEU A 53 -11.90 -11.32 19.98
N GLY A 54 -11.83 -12.01 18.84
CA GLY A 54 -12.44 -11.53 17.60
C GLY A 54 -11.56 -10.57 16.78
N GLU A 55 -10.31 -10.34 17.19
CA GLU A 55 -9.35 -9.56 16.40
C GLU A 55 -9.09 -10.22 15.03
N LEU A 56 -9.07 -9.40 13.98
CA LEU A 56 -8.93 -9.88 12.60
C LEU A 56 -7.49 -9.80 12.11
N TYR A 57 -7.09 -10.82 11.36
CA TYR A 57 -5.75 -10.97 10.77
C TYR A 57 -5.85 -11.34 9.28
N ALA A 58 -4.84 -10.94 8.51
CA ALA A 58 -4.63 -11.43 7.16
C ALA A 58 -3.61 -12.56 7.19
N VAL A 59 -3.95 -13.75 6.72
CA VAL A 59 -3.07 -14.93 6.75
C VAL A 59 -2.64 -15.29 5.34
N LYS A 60 -1.39 -15.01 5.00
CA LYS A 60 -0.80 -15.41 3.73
C LYS A 60 -0.39 -16.88 3.81
N CYS A 61 -1.00 -17.70 2.96
CA CYS A 61 -0.78 -19.14 2.86
C CYS A 61 0.19 -19.43 1.71
N LEU A 62 1.39 -19.90 2.05
CA LEU A 62 2.47 -20.21 1.11
C LEU A 62 2.63 -21.74 1.03
N PRO A 63 2.21 -22.39 -0.08
CA PRO A 63 2.31 -23.84 -0.21
C PRO A 63 3.77 -24.27 -0.34
N LYS A 64 4.14 -25.40 0.27
CA LYS A 64 5.50 -25.98 0.16
C LYS A 64 5.65 -26.94 -1.03
N TYR A 65 4.53 -27.53 -1.47
CA TYR A 65 4.53 -28.50 -2.55
C TYR A 65 4.43 -27.84 -3.92
N GLY A 66 5.03 -28.49 -4.93
CA GLY A 66 4.99 -28.03 -6.32
C GLY A 66 5.91 -26.83 -6.60
N LEU A 67 6.86 -26.54 -5.71
CA LEU A 67 7.86 -25.49 -5.88
C LEU A 67 9.22 -26.06 -6.29
N ASP A 68 9.85 -25.42 -7.27
CA ASP A 68 11.29 -25.58 -7.50
C ASP A 68 12.11 -24.85 -6.40
N ASP A 69 13.42 -25.11 -6.37
CA ASP A 69 14.28 -24.55 -5.32
C ASP A 69 14.38 -23.02 -5.40
N ARG A 70 14.24 -22.45 -6.60
CA ARG A 70 14.20 -21.00 -6.80
C ARG A 70 12.93 -20.38 -6.19
N GLN A 71 11.78 -21.01 -6.38
CA GLN A 71 10.51 -20.57 -5.81
C GLN A 71 10.52 -20.68 -4.29
N LYS A 72 11.11 -21.74 -3.73
CA LYS A 72 11.32 -21.87 -2.28
C LYS A 72 12.23 -20.76 -1.75
N ALA A 73 13.31 -20.45 -2.45
CA ALA A 73 14.21 -19.36 -2.09
C ALA A 73 13.51 -17.99 -2.12
N PHE A 74 12.63 -17.75 -3.10
CA PHE A 74 11.81 -16.53 -3.14
C PHE A 74 10.84 -16.43 -1.98
N GLN A 75 10.12 -17.50 -1.62
CA GLN A 75 9.23 -17.50 -0.47
C GLN A 75 9.98 -17.23 0.84
N ARG A 76 11.13 -17.89 1.04
CA ARG A 76 12.00 -17.67 2.20
C ARG A 76 12.47 -16.22 2.29
N ARG A 77 12.97 -15.68 1.18
CA ARG A 77 13.41 -14.28 1.07
C ARG A 77 12.28 -13.31 1.41
N GLU A 78 11.08 -13.52 0.86
CA GLU A 78 9.93 -12.68 1.14
C GLU A 78 9.64 -12.62 2.66
N ILE A 79 9.53 -13.78 3.31
CA ILE A 79 9.25 -13.89 4.75
C ILE A 79 10.33 -13.18 5.57
N ALA A 80 11.61 -13.44 5.25
CA ALA A 80 12.75 -12.86 5.97
C ALA A 80 12.77 -11.33 5.85
N LEU A 81 12.65 -10.80 4.63
CA LEU A 81 12.73 -9.36 4.40
C LEU A 81 11.52 -8.62 5.00
N HIS A 82 10.31 -9.18 4.91
CA HIS A 82 9.14 -8.60 5.55
C HIS A 82 9.28 -8.61 7.08
N GLY A 83 9.72 -9.74 7.68
CA GLY A 83 9.98 -9.84 9.11
C GLY A 83 10.99 -8.80 9.62
N LEU A 84 12.09 -8.58 8.87
CA LEU A 84 13.08 -7.55 9.21
C LEU A 84 12.50 -6.12 9.17
N ALA A 85 11.63 -5.82 8.20
CA ALA A 85 11.03 -4.50 8.03
C ALA A 85 9.81 -4.25 8.95
N SER A 86 9.24 -5.32 9.52
CA SER A 86 7.95 -5.31 10.22
C SER A 86 7.85 -4.38 11.45
N SER A 87 8.97 -3.88 11.97
CA SER A 87 8.96 -3.02 13.17
C SER A 87 8.46 -1.59 12.93
N HIS A 88 8.31 -1.19 11.66
CA HIS A 88 7.91 0.16 11.31
C HIS A 88 6.38 0.34 11.28
N GLN A 89 5.86 1.40 11.90
CA GLN A 89 4.42 1.69 12.01
C GLN A 89 3.65 1.76 10.67
N ASN A 90 4.36 1.98 9.57
CA ASN A 90 3.79 2.08 8.22
C ASN A 90 4.13 0.88 7.34
N ILE A 91 4.46 -0.26 7.93
CA ILE A 91 4.68 -1.55 7.27
C ILE A 91 3.76 -2.56 7.94
N ALA A 92 3.08 -3.40 7.16
CA ALA A 92 2.14 -4.37 7.70
C ALA A 92 2.87 -5.31 8.68
N THR A 93 2.39 -5.37 9.92
CA THR A 93 3.06 -6.14 10.96
C THR A 93 2.99 -7.64 10.68
N VAL A 94 4.11 -8.35 10.81
CA VAL A 94 4.19 -9.82 10.86
C VAL A 94 4.02 -10.25 12.31
N HIS A 95 2.86 -10.80 12.64
CA HIS A 95 2.52 -11.21 14.00
C HIS A 95 3.04 -12.61 14.34
N ALA A 96 3.02 -13.52 13.36
CA ALA A 96 3.50 -14.88 13.53
C ALA A 96 3.84 -15.52 12.18
N ILE A 97 4.78 -16.45 12.22
CA ILE A 97 5.07 -17.37 11.12
C ILE A 97 4.84 -18.77 11.67
N ILE A 98 3.87 -19.49 11.08
CA ILE A 98 3.51 -20.85 11.51
C ILE A 98 3.89 -21.79 10.39
N ASP A 99 4.87 -22.65 10.67
CA ASP A 99 5.39 -23.58 9.69
C ASP A 99 4.74 -24.97 9.82
N SER A 100 3.82 -25.29 8.90
CA SER A 100 3.20 -26.61 8.85
C SER A 100 3.87 -27.52 7.81
N PRO A 101 3.62 -28.85 7.82
CA PRO A 101 4.20 -29.76 6.84
C PRO A 101 3.91 -29.40 5.36
N ALA A 102 2.73 -28.82 5.09
CA ALA A 102 2.27 -28.53 3.73
C ALA A 102 2.34 -27.05 3.34
N THR A 103 2.28 -26.14 4.31
CA THR A 103 2.05 -24.72 4.10
C THR A 103 2.74 -23.89 5.17
N ILE A 104 3.39 -22.79 4.78
CA ILE A 104 3.83 -21.75 5.71
C ILE A 104 2.70 -20.72 5.81
N PHE A 105 2.26 -20.40 7.02
CA PHE A 105 1.28 -19.35 7.27
C PHE A 105 1.98 -18.12 7.84
N VAL A 106 1.88 -17.00 7.12
CA VAL A 106 2.36 -15.70 7.61
C VAL A 106 1.16 -14.92 8.10
N VAL A 107 1.06 -14.72 9.41
CA VAL A 107 -0.01 -13.98 10.07
C VAL A 107 0.35 -12.50 10.07
N LEU A 108 -0.45 -11.71 9.36
CA LEU A 108 -0.22 -10.29 9.10
C LEU A 108 -1.33 -9.43 9.70
N GLU A 109 -0.99 -8.17 9.96
CA GLU A 109 -1.94 -7.12 10.31
C GLU A 109 -3.02 -6.99 9.22
N TYR A 110 -4.29 -6.94 9.62
CA TYR A 110 -5.41 -6.76 8.70
C TYR A 110 -5.80 -5.29 8.55
N ALA A 111 -5.69 -4.77 7.32
CA ALA A 111 -6.10 -3.43 6.97
C ALA A 111 -7.55 -3.38 6.48
N GLN A 112 -8.47 -3.05 7.38
CA GLN A 112 -9.92 -3.05 7.10
C GLN A 112 -10.35 -2.08 6.01
N ALA A 113 -9.57 -1.01 5.75
CA ALA A 113 -9.95 0.00 4.77
C ALA A 113 -9.55 -0.36 3.33
N GLY A 114 -9.02 -1.57 3.11
CA GLY A 114 -8.57 -2.03 1.79
C GLY A 114 -7.25 -1.40 1.38
N ASP A 115 -7.01 -1.30 0.08
CA ASP A 115 -5.79 -0.76 -0.50
C ASP A 115 -5.90 0.71 -0.96
N LEU A 116 -4.74 1.31 -1.22
CA LEU A 116 -4.63 2.70 -1.65
C LEU A 116 -5.22 2.89 -3.06
N PHE A 117 -5.20 1.87 -3.92
CA PHE A 117 -5.76 1.93 -5.27
C PHE A 117 -7.27 2.18 -5.22
N SER A 118 -8.02 1.39 -4.43
CA SER A 118 -9.46 1.58 -4.21
C SER A 118 -9.75 2.92 -3.52
N MET A 119 -8.92 3.34 -2.57
CA MET A 119 -9.07 4.66 -1.92
C MET A 119 -8.95 5.83 -2.92
N ILE A 120 -8.04 5.72 -3.88
CA ILE A 120 -7.84 6.72 -4.94
C ILE A 120 -8.96 6.67 -5.99
N THR A 121 -9.24 5.48 -6.52
CA THR A 121 -10.02 5.32 -7.77
C THR A 121 -11.51 5.08 -7.56
N GLU A 122 -11.90 4.51 -6.43
CA GLU A 122 -13.30 4.18 -6.13
C GLU A 122 -13.85 5.14 -5.06
N GLN A 123 -13.07 5.40 -4.01
CA GLN A 123 -13.49 6.27 -2.92
C GLN A 123 -13.15 7.74 -3.14
N PHE A 124 -12.27 8.08 -4.10
CA PHE A 124 -11.80 9.44 -4.36
C PHE A 124 -11.39 10.19 -3.08
N LYS A 125 -10.84 9.45 -2.10
CA LYS A 125 -10.63 9.91 -0.71
C LYS A 125 -9.71 11.13 -0.62
N TYR A 126 -8.75 11.22 -1.53
CA TYR A 126 -7.65 12.18 -1.48
C TYR A 126 -7.90 13.43 -2.35
N ILE A 127 -8.96 13.45 -3.16
CA ILE A 127 -9.25 14.56 -4.05
C ILE A 127 -9.48 15.85 -3.25
N ASP A 128 -8.88 16.94 -3.73
CA ASP A 128 -8.95 18.29 -3.14
C ASP A 128 -8.52 18.38 -1.66
N ASN A 129 -7.75 17.41 -1.17
CA ASN A 129 -7.24 17.38 0.21
C ASN A 129 -5.71 17.26 0.24
N ASP A 130 -5.03 18.39 -0.04
CA ASP A 130 -3.56 18.45 -0.11
C ASP A 130 -2.86 17.99 1.17
N GLU A 131 -3.40 18.33 2.35
CA GLU A 131 -2.80 17.92 3.63
C GLU A 131 -2.89 16.41 3.85
N LEU A 132 -4.00 15.78 3.45
CA LEU A 132 -4.13 14.33 3.52
C LEU A 132 -3.20 13.64 2.50
N ILE A 133 -3.13 14.14 1.26
CA ILE A 133 -2.18 13.65 0.24
C ILE A 133 -0.76 13.72 0.79
N LYS A 134 -0.36 14.87 1.34
CA LYS A 134 0.96 15.10 1.94
C LYS A 134 1.23 14.09 3.05
N SER A 135 0.32 13.97 4.02
CA SER A 135 0.46 13.06 5.15
C SER A 135 0.64 11.62 4.70
N VAL A 136 -0.22 11.12 3.83
CA VAL A 136 -0.17 9.73 3.33
C VAL A 136 1.09 9.49 2.50
N PHE A 137 1.45 10.40 1.60
CA PHE A 137 2.66 10.25 0.79
C PHE A 137 3.92 10.23 1.66
N LEU A 138 3.99 11.07 2.70
CA LEU A 138 5.11 11.08 3.63
C LEU A 138 5.22 9.78 4.45
N GLN A 139 4.10 9.18 4.84
CA GLN A 139 4.10 7.85 5.48
C GLN A 139 4.67 6.77 4.56
N ILE A 140 4.30 6.80 3.27
CA ILE A 140 4.85 5.87 2.26
C ILE A 140 6.36 6.09 2.11
N VAL A 141 6.81 7.35 1.98
CA VAL A 141 8.24 7.68 1.91
C VAL A 141 8.99 7.21 3.15
N ASP A 142 8.42 7.35 4.35
CA ASP A 142 9.04 6.91 5.60
C ASP A 142 9.16 5.38 5.70
N ALA A 143 8.13 4.64 5.27
CA ALA A 143 8.20 3.18 5.17
C ALA A 143 9.31 2.72 4.20
N VAL A 144 9.34 3.28 2.99
CA VAL A 144 10.37 2.93 1.98
C VAL A 144 11.77 3.34 2.46
N GLN A 145 11.90 4.49 3.10
CA GLN A 145 13.15 4.96 3.67
C GLN A 145 13.65 4.03 4.80
N HIS A 146 12.73 3.49 5.61
CA HIS A 146 13.06 2.46 6.60
C HIS A 146 13.57 1.18 5.92
N CYS A 147 12.86 0.66 4.93
CA CYS A 147 13.33 -0.49 4.14
C CYS A 147 14.74 -0.25 3.56
N HIS A 148 14.96 0.90 2.92
CA HIS A 148 16.25 1.23 2.31
C HIS A 148 17.40 1.32 3.31
N ARG A 149 17.14 1.71 4.57
CA ARG A 149 18.15 1.71 5.64
C ARG A 149 18.52 0.29 6.09
N LEU A 150 17.57 -0.64 6.03
CA LEU A 150 17.82 -2.07 6.27
C LEU A 150 18.43 -2.79 5.07
N GLY A 151 18.70 -2.07 3.97
CA GLY A 151 19.19 -2.67 2.72
C GLY A 151 18.11 -3.40 1.93
N ILE A 152 16.83 -3.19 2.26
CA ILE A 152 15.68 -3.83 1.61
C ILE A 152 15.14 -2.90 0.52
N TYR A 153 15.00 -3.43 -0.70
CA TYR A 153 14.44 -2.71 -1.85
C TYR A 153 13.18 -3.41 -2.31
N HIS A 154 12.06 -2.69 -2.41
CA HIS A 154 10.74 -3.29 -2.55
C HIS A 154 10.47 -3.77 -3.99
N ARG A 155 10.93 -3.01 -4.98
CA ARG A 155 10.83 -3.28 -6.43
C ARG A 155 9.43 -3.35 -7.04
N ASP A 156 8.37 -3.48 -6.24
CA ASP A 156 6.97 -3.45 -6.71
C ASP A 156 6.10 -2.46 -5.92
N LEU A 157 6.57 -1.23 -5.77
CA LEU A 157 5.78 -0.18 -5.13
C LEU A 157 4.64 0.26 -6.06
N LYS A 158 3.41 0.11 -5.59
CA LYS A 158 2.18 0.54 -6.27
C LYS A 158 1.04 0.69 -5.25
N PRO A 159 -0.03 1.44 -5.55
CA PRO A 159 -1.15 1.64 -4.64
C PRO A 159 -1.81 0.34 -4.15
N GLU A 160 -1.82 -0.72 -4.97
CA GLU A 160 -2.37 -2.04 -4.60
C GLU A 160 -1.58 -2.72 -3.47
N ASN A 161 -0.27 -2.43 -3.35
CA ASN A 161 0.61 -2.97 -2.32
C ASN A 161 0.71 -2.06 -1.08
N ILE A 162 -0.09 -0.99 -1.03
CA ILE A 162 -0.14 -0.06 0.10
C ILE A 162 -1.54 -0.16 0.70
N LEU A 163 -1.63 -0.79 1.85
CA LEU A 163 -2.89 -0.98 2.55
C LEU A 163 -3.25 0.27 3.35
N CYS A 164 -4.54 0.52 3.54
CA CYS A 164 -5.06 1.68 4.23
C CYS A 164 -5.73 1.29 5.55
N THR A 165 -5.47 2.07 6.59
CA THR A 165 -6.12 1.95 7.90
C THR A 165 -6.70 3.31 8.31
N ALA A 166 -7.45 3.34 9.41
CA ALA A 166 -8.10 4.57 9.92
C ALA A 166 -8.86 5.35 8.83
N GLY A 167 -9.60 4.64 7.97
CA GLY A 167 -10.39 5.24 6.88
C GLY A 167 -9.58 5.94 5.79
N GLY A 168 -8.34 5.49 5.55
CA GLY A 168 -7.43 6.04 4.55
C GLY A 168 -6.52 7.17 5.06
N ASN A 169 -6.46 7.38 6.37
CA ASN A 169 -5.57 8.40 6.95
C ASN A 169 -4.17 7.84 7.23
N ASN A 170 -4.08 6.53 7.45
CA ASN A 170 -2.83 5.83 7.72
C ASN A 170 -2.60 4.73 6.69
N ILE A 171 -1.34 4.38 6.46
CA ILE A 171 -0.97 3.33 5.51
C ILE A 171 -0.07 2.27 6.14
N LEU A 172 -0.11 1.08 5.54
CA LEU A 172 0.79 -0.04 5.78
C LEU A 172 1.34 -0.52 4.43
N LEU A 173 2.64 -0.43 4.23
CA LEU A 173 3.31 -1.06 3.09
C LEU A 173 3.29 -2.58 3.26
N ALA A 174 2.90 -3.30 2.23
CA ALA A 174 2.77 -4.75 2.22
C ALA A 174 3.34 -5.36 0.93
N ASP A 175 3.35 -6.70 0.87
CA ASP A 175 3.78 -7.53 -0.26
C ASP A 175 5.27 -7.38 -0.65
N PHE A 176 6.12 -8.09 0.09
CA PHE A 176 7.56 -8.15 -0.14
C PHE A 176 7.96 -9.27 -1.13
N GLY A 177 7.01 -9.82 -1.90
CA GLY A 177 7.24 -10.97 -2.80
C GLY A 177 8.27 -10.72 -3.91
N LEU A 178 8.55 -9.46 -4.25
CA LEU A 178 9.60 -9.06 -5.20
C LEU A 178 10.77 -8.32 -4.54
N ALA A 179 10.76 -8.20 -3.21
CA ALA A 179 11.79 -7.47 -2.48
C ALA A 179 13.14 -8.19 -2.56
N THR A 180 14.22 -7.41 -2.46
CA THR A 180 15.59 -7.93 -2.47
C THR A 180 16.52 -7.13 -1.57
N SER A 181 17.60 -7.76 -1.11
CA SER A 181 18.73 -7.10 -0.45
C SER A 181 19.80 -6.60 -1.45
N GLU A 182 19.66 -6.95 -2.73
CA GLU A 182 20.62 -6.58 -3.76
C GLU A 182 20.46 -5.11 -4.19
N ARG A 183 21.56 -4.34 -4.12
CA ARG A 183 21.60 -2.92 -4.54
C ARG A 183 21.42 -2.72 -6.04
N ARG A 184 21.76 -3.74 -6.82
CA ARG A 184 21.56 -3.78 -8.27
C ARG A 184 20.95 -5.13 -8.64
N SER A 185 19.98 -5.13 -9.54
CA SER A 185 19.30 -6.35 -9.96
C SER A 185 19.36 -6.52 -11.47
N GLY A 186 19.59 -7.75 -11.91
CA GLY A 186 19.45 -8.18 -13.31
C GLY A 186 18.04 -8.67 -13.66
N ASP A 187 17.10 -8.63 -12.71
CA ASP A 187 15.71 -9.06 -12.91
C ASP A 187 14.90 -7.94 -13.59
N PHE A 188 15.14 -7.73 -14.88
CA PHE A 188 14.43 -6.72 -15.67
C PHE A 188 12.94 -7.06 -15.81
N GLY A 189 12.11 -6.02 -15.91
CA GLY A 189 10.66 -6.17 -16.11
C GLY A 189 9.91 -6.82 -14.94
N CYS A 190 10.51 -6.83 -13.75
CA CYS A 190 9.84 -7.31 -12.53
C CYS A 190 9.07 -6.17 -11.85
N GLY A 191 7.81 -6.45 -11.52
CA GLY A 191 6.87 -5.50 -10.94
C GLY A 191 5.79 -5.08 -11.94
N SER A 192 4.93 -4.13 -11.55
CA SER A 192 3.87 -3.61 -12.40
C SER A 192 4.37 -2.54 -13.37
N SER A 193 4.15 -2.74 -14.68
CA SER A 193 4.76 -1.97 -15.79
C SER A 193 4.56 -0.46 -15.71
N PHE A 194 3.41 -0.02 -15.19
CA PHE A 194 3.07 1.40 -14.99
C PHE A 194 4.01 2.11 -14.01
N TYR A 195 4.59 1.38 -13.06
CA TYR A 195 5.38 1.90 -11.93
C TYR A 195 6.87 1.65 -12.08
N MET A 196 7.27 0.85 -13.07
CA MET A 196 8.67 0.50 -13.31
C MET A 196 9.44 1.65 -13.96
N SER A 197 10.68 1.84 -13.52
CA SER A 197 11.61 2.81 -14.13
C SER A 197 12.07 2.35 -15.52
N PRO A 198 12.48 3.28 -16.40
CA PRO A 198 12.99 2.92 -17.74
C PRO A 198 14.21 1.99 -17.68
N ASP A 199 15.03 2.12 -16.63
CA ASP A 199 16.20 1.27 -16.40
C ASP A 199 15.81 -0.17 -16.04
N CYS A 200 14.75 -0.35 -15.24
CA CYS A 200 14.20 -1.66 -14.88
C CYS A 200 13.59 -2.37 -16.09
N HIS A 201 12.94 -1.62 -16.98
CA HIS A 201 12.43 -2.15 -18.25
C HIS A 201 13.51 -2.48 -19.26
N GLY A 202 14.70 -1.87 -19.15
CA GLY A 202 15.70 -1.89 -20.21
C GLY A 202 15.27 -1.11 -21.45
N ALA A 203 14.26 -0.24 -21.34
CA ALA A 203 13.63 0.44 -22.47
C ALA A 203 14.50 1.54 -23.10
N LEU A 204 15.49 2.04 -22.37
CA LEU A 204 16.36 3.14 -22.80
C LEU A 204 17.78 2.72 -23.16
N THR A 205 18.16 1.46 -22.93
CA THR A 205 19.52 1.00 -23.23
C THR A 205 19.50 -0.30 -24.03
N HIS A 206 20.30 -0.36 -25.11
CA HIS A 206 20.47 -1.58 -25.90
C HIS A 206 21.24 -2.69 -25.15
N ARG A 207 21.72 -2.42 -23.93
CA ARG A 207 22.48 -3.36 -23.10
C ARG A 207 21.73 -3.58 -21.78
N LYS A 208 21.48 -4.84 -21.44
CA LYS A 208 20.90 -5.24 -20.15
C LYS A 208 21.93 -5.05 -19.02
N VAL A 209 22.07 -3.83 -18.53
CA VAL A 209 22.92 -3.52 -17.36
C VAL A 209 22.07 -3.56 -16.10
N PRO A 210 22.48 -4.27 -15.02
CA PRO A 210 21.71 -4.35 -13.79
C PRO A 210 21.29 -2.97 -13.28
N TYR A 211 20.01 -2.76 -12.99
CA TYR A 211 19.47 -1.46 -12.57
C TYR A 211 19.62 -1.25 -11.07
N CYS A 212 19.65 0.00 -10.62
CA CYS A 212 19.69 0.31 -9.20
C CYS A 212 18.29 0.16 -8.56
N THR A 213 18.14 -0.83 -7.69
CA THR A 213 16.86 -1.18 -7.03
C THR A 213 16.34 -0.02 -6.17
N LYS A 214 17.23 0.62 -5.40
CA LYS A 214 16.93 1.83 -4.62
C LYS A 214 16.31 2.95 -5.45
N ARG A 215 16.87 3.23 -6.63
CA ARG A 215 16.43 4.32 -7.51
C ARG A 215 15.16 3.95 -8.28
N ASN A 216 14.93 2.66 -8.52
CA ASN A 216 13.67 2.16 -9.08
C ASN A 216 12.50 2.43 -8.12
N ASP A 217 12.67 2.15 -6.82
CA ASP A 217 11.61 2.45 -5.83
C ASP A 217 11.23 3.96 -5.83
N ILE A 218 12.22 4.84 -5.95
CA ILE A 218 11.97 6.30 -6.02
C ILE A 218 11.15 6.68 -7.27
N TRP A 219 11.40 6.01 -8.40
CA TRP A 219 10.60 6.22 -9.61
C TRP A 219 9.13 5.85 -9.39
N SER A 220 8.90 4.67 -8.80
CA SER A 220 7.55 4.18 -8.49
C SER A 220 6.81 5.13 -7.54
N LEU A 221 7.50 5.74 -6.57
CA LEU A 221 6.94 6.80 -5.71
C LEU A 221 6.47 8.03 -6.51
N GLY A 222 7.16 8.39 -7.60
CA GLY A 222 6.70 9.47 -8.48
C GLY A 222 5.36 9.16 -9.15
N VAL A 223 5.17 7.92 -9.60
CA VAL A 223 3.90 7.47 -10.19
C VAL A 223 2.79 7.48 -9.13
N ILE A 224 3.08 6.98 -7.92
CA ILE A 224 2.14 7.00 -6.79
C ILE A 224 1.74 8.44 -6.42
N LEU A 225 2.68 9.40 -6.42
CA LEU A 225 2.37 10.81 -6.18
C LEU A 225 1.36 11.32 -7.22
N VAL A 226 1.57 11.02 -8.51
CA VAL A 226 0.61 11.39 -9.57
C VAL A 226 -0.75 10.71 -9.35
N ASN A 227 -0.78 9.46 -8.89
CA ASN A 227 -2.03 8.77 -8.58
C ASN A 227 -2.80 9.47 -7.46
N LEU A 228 -2.13 9.81 -6.36
CA LEU A 228 -2.73 10.53 -5.23
C LEU A 228 -3.26 11.90 -5.64
N THR A 229 -2.52 12.64 -6.47
CA THR A 229 -2.87 14.03 -6.83
C THR A 229 -3.84 14.13 -8.00
N CYS A 230 -3.84 13.15 -8.91
CA CYS A 230 -4.56 13.26 -10.19
C CYS A 230 -5.47 12.07 -10.51
N GLY A 231 -5.45 11.01 -9.69
CA GLY A 231 -6.25 9.79 -9.87
C GLY A 231 -5.92 9.00 -11.14
N ARG A 232 -4.70 9.16 -11.68
CA ARG A 232 -4.28 8.56 -12.97
C ARG A 232 -2.79 8.31 -13.00
N ASN A 233 -2.34 7.51 -13.97
CA ASN A 233 -0.92 7.33 -14.28
C ASN A 233 -0.41 8.44 -15.21
N PRO A 234 0.88 8.82 -15.13
CA PRO A 234 1.47 9.77 -16.08
C PRO A 234 1.57 9.17 -17.49
N TRP A 235 1.86 7.88 -17.61
CA TRP A 235 2.04 7.12 -18.86
C TRP A 235 1.62 5.66 -18.63
N LYS A 236 1.53 4.86 -19.71
CA LYS A 236 1.29 3.41 -19.59
C LYS A 236 2.57 2.67 -19.24
N GLU A 237 3.68 3.13 -19.78
CA GLU A 237 5.00 2.53 -19.59
C GLU A 237 6.08 3.60 -19.78
N ALA A 238 7.14 3.55 -18.99
CA ALA A 238 8.30 4.43 -19.15
C ALA A 238 9.21 3.92 -20.28
N SER A 239 8.70 3.93 -21.51
CA SER A 239 9.35 3.42 -22.73
C SER A 239 9.19 4.40 -23.88
N LEU A 240 10.13 4.41 -24.83
CA LEU A 240 10.08 5.25 -26.03
C LEU A 240 8.85 4.98 -26.92
N THR A 241 8.22 3.81 -26.76
CA THR A 241 6.98 3.45 -27.44
C THR A 241 5.73 4.10 -26.84
N ASP A 242 5.83 4.64 -25.62
CA ASP A 242 4.75 5.40 -24.99
C ASP A 242 4.84 6.88 -25.39
N GLU A 243 3.78 7.39 -26.01
CA GLU A 243 3.73 8.76 -26.56
C GLU A 243 3.92 9.83 -25.47
N THR A 244 3.33 9.62 -24.29
CA THR A 244 3.42 10.56 -23.17
C THR A 244 4.82 10.58 -22.59
N PHE A 245 5.42 9.41 -22.40
CA PHE A 245 6.80 9.31 -21.92
C PHE A 245 7.78 9.91 -22.93
N SER A 246 7.62 9.62 -24.23
CA SER A 246 8.42 10.20 -25.31
C SER A 246 8.27 11.73 -25.40
N ALA A 247 7.08 12.27 -25.15
CA ALA A 247 6.88 13.72 -25.04
C ALA A 247 7.56 14.33 -23.82
N TYR A 248 7.50 13.65 -22.65
CA TYR A 248 8.21 14.07 -21.44
C TYR A 248 9.73 14.12 -21.62
N LEU A 249 10.32 13.17 -22.35
CA LEU A 249 11.76 13.18 -22.65
C LEU A 249 12.18 14.37 -23.51
N ARG A 250 11.29 14.87 -24.37
CA ARG A 250 11.56 16.04 -25.24
C ARG A 250 11.35 17.36 -24.51
N GLU A 251 10.32 17.44 -23.67
CA GLU A 251 9.95 18.63 -22.91
C GLU A 251 9.67 18.22 -21.45
N PRO A 252 10.61 18.43 -20.51
CA PRO A 252 10.42 18.03 -19.12
C PRO A 252 9.22 18.66 -18.42
N ASP A 253 8.70 19.80 -18.91
CA ASP A 253 7.47 20.41 -18.39
C ASP A 253 6.18 19.87 -19.03
N PHE A 254 6.28 18.88 -19.93
CA PHE A 254 5.14 18.28 -20.64
C PHE A 254 4.05 17.78 -19.70
N LEU A 255 4.40 17.21 -18.53
CA LEU A 255 3.41 16.70 -17.59
C LEU A 255 2.43 17.78 -17.09
N LYS A 256 2.85 19.05 -16.95
CA LYS A 256 1.95 20.18 -16.61
C LYS A 256 0.94 20.49 -17.71
N THR A 257 1.20 20.08 -18.95
CA THR A 257 0.30 20.34 -20.09
C THR A 257 -0.88 19.37 -20.12
N ILE A 258 -0.73 18.20 -19.47
CA ILE A 258 -1.72 17.12 -19.46
C ILE A 258 -2.28 16.81 -18.06
N LEU A 259 -1.56 17.17 -16.99
CA LEU A 259 -1.97 16.99 -15.61
C LEU A 259 -2.24 18.35 -14.94
N PRO A 260 -3.25 18.46 -14.06
CA PRO A 260 -3.56 19.70 -13.35
C PRO A 260 -2.65 19.93 -12.13
N ILE A 261 -1.35 19.69 -12.28
CA ILE A 261 -0.35 19.77 -11.19
C ILE A 261 0.21 21.19 -11.03
N SER A 262 0.57 21.56 -9.80
CA SER A 262 1.25 22.82 -9.52
C SER A 262 2.70 22.83 -10.02
N ASP A 263 3.30 24.02 -10.09
CA ASP A 263 4.70 24.19 -10.51
C ASP A 263 5.67 23.43 -9.60
N LEU A 264 5.43 23.45 -8.30
CA LEU A 264 6.26 22.75 -7.32
C LEU A 264 6.10 21.23 -7.43
N THR A 265 4.87 20.72 -7.62
CA THR A 265 4.65 19.29 -7.89
C THR A 265 5.39 18.85 -9.15
N ASN A 266 5.28 19.61 -10.24
CA ASN A 266 6.00 19.29 -11.46
C ASN A 266 7.52 19.31 -11.27
N TYR A 267 8.05 20.26 -10.51
CA TYR A 267 9.47 20.29 -10.20
C TYR A 267 9.91 19.05 -9.40
N ILE A 268 9.11 18.61 -8.43
CA ILE A 268 9.34 17.35 -7.70
C ILE A 268 9.34 16.16 -8.67
N LEU A 269 8.34 16.06 -9.56
CA LEU A 269 8.25 14.99 -10.55
C LEU A 269 9.46 14.98 -11.49
N LYS A 270 9.99 16.13 -11.90
CA LYS A 270 11.23 16.20 -12.71
C LYS A 270 12.45 15.65 -11.96
N ARG A 271 12.53 15.85 -10.65
CA ARG A 271 13.61 15.29 -9.81
C ARG A 271 13.47 13.78 -9.58
N ILE A 272 12.24 13.27 -9.53
CA ILE A 272 11.96 11.83 -9.43
C ILE A 272 12.15 11.11 -10.78
N PHE A 273 11.63 11.67 -11.86
CA PHE A 273 11.69 11.10 -13.21
C PHE A 273 12.95 11.50 -13.98
N THR A 274 14.01 11.88 -13.25
CA THR A 274 15.34 12.03 -13.83
C THR A 274 15.78 10.68 -14.38
N ILE A 275 16.13 10.67 -15.68
CA ILE A 275 16.44 9.45 -16.42
C ILE A 275 17.68 8.77 -15.86
N ASP A 276 18.78 9.51 -15.70
CA ASP A 276 19.96 8.98 -15.02
C ASP A 276 19.64 8.64 -13.56
N PRO A 277 19.68 7.34 -13.16
CA PRO A 277 19.39 6.93 -11.79
C PRO A 277 20.33 7.56 -10.76
N ILE A 278 21.55 7.92 -11.15
CA ILE A 278 22.54 8.52 -10.24
C ILE A 278 22.10 9.94 -9.87
N GLN A 279 21.61 10.71 -10.84
CA GLN A 279 21.14 12.09 -10.68
C GLN A 279 19.71 12.21 -10.09
N ARG A 280 18.95 11.11 -10.12
CA ARG A 280 17.61 11.02 -9.51
C ARG A 280 17.66 11.41 -8.03
N CYS A 281 16.66 12.16 -7.55
CA CYS A 281 16.66 12.66 -6.17
C CYS A 281 16.73 11.52 -5.13
N SER A 282 17.23 11.83 -3.94
CA SER A 282 17.14 10.92 -2.79
C SER A 282 15.74 10.98 -2.16
N LEU A 283 15.44 10.01 -1.28
CA LEU A 283 14.22 10.03 -0.47
C LEU A 283 14.22 11.20 0.53
N ASP A 284 15.38 11.57 1.08
CA ASP A 284 15.51 12.75 1.96
C ASP A 284 15.14 14.04 1.22
N GLU A 285 15.67 14.22 0.01
CA GLU A 285 15.33 15.36 -0.83
C GLU A 285 13.85 15.34 -1.21
N LEU A 286 13.31 14.18 -1.60
CA LEU A 286 11.89 14.03 -1.92
C LEU A 286 11.01 14.44 -0.73
N LYS A 287 11.32 13.93 0.48
CA LYS A 287 10.61 14.26 1.72
C LYS A 287 10.63 15.76 1.99
N GLN A 288 11.81 16.39 1.92
CA GLN A 288 11.95 17.84 2.13
C GLN A 288 11.11 18.66 1.17
N ARG A 289 11.11 18.30 -0.12
CA ARG A 289 10.35 19.03 -1.13
C ARG A 289 8.85 18.86 -0.97
N VAL A 290 8.38 17.65 -0.68
CA VAL A 290 6.95 17.38 -0.47
C VAL A 290 6.41 18.14 0.74
N MET A 291 7.19 18.26 1.82
CA MET A 291 6.80 19.06 2.98
C MET A 291 6.55 20.54 2.64
N GLN A 292 7.21 21.07 1.61
CA GLN A 292 7.06 22.46 1.16
C GLN A 292 5.84 22.68 0.24
N VAL A 293 5.14 21.62 -0.17
CA VAL A 293 3.99 21.73 -1.07
C VAL A 293 2.75 22.17 -0.30
N GLU A 294 2.24 23.36 -0.60
CA GLU A 294 0.93 23.81 -0.09
C GLU A 294 -0.24 23.30 -0.95
N LYS A 295 -0.03 23.29 -2.27
CA LYS A 295 -1.00 22.83 -3.27
C LYS A 295 -0.33 21.89 -4.26
N PHE A 296 -0.79 20.65 -4.31
CA PHE A 296 -0.29 19.67 -5.28
C PHE A 296 -0.84 19.92 -6.67
N THR A 297 -2.08 20.41 -6.75
CA THR A 297 -2.79 20.71 -7.99
C THR A 297 -2.99 22.21 -8.19
N LEU A 298 -3.31 22.60 -9.41
CA LEU A 298 -3.62 23.98 -9.75
C LEU A 298 -4.92 24.44 -9.06
N THR A 299 -4.91 25.66 -8.54
CA THR A 299 -6.12 26.31 -8.03
C THR A 299 -7.14 26.57 -9.15
N PRO A 300 -8.43 26.76 -8.82
CA PRO A 300 -9.45 27.07 -9.83
C PRO A 300 -9.13 28.29 -10.71
N SER A 301 -8.45 29.32 -10.18
CA SER A 301 -8.03 30.50 -10.94
C SER A 301 -6.87 30.19 -11.90
N GLN A 302 -5.89 29.40 -11.47
CA GLN A 302 -4.78 28.94 -12.30
C GLN A 302 -5.28 27.99 -13.40
N LEU A 303 -6.22 27.09 -13.09
CA LEU A 303 -6.81 26.16 -14.06
C LEU A 303 -7.43 26.86 -15.26
N LYS A 304 -8.01 28.06 -15.12
CA LYS A 304 -8.58 28.81 -16.26
C LYS A 304 -7.56 29.08 -17.37
N HIS A 305 -6.30 29.29 -16.99
CA HIS A 305 -5.20 29.61 -17.89
C HIS A 305 -4.34 28.37 -18.22
N ALA A 306 -4.59 27.23 -17.57
CA ALA A 306 -3.88 25.99 -17.82
C ALA A 306 -4.18 25.42 -19.20
N HIS A 307 -3.36 24.49 -19.67
CA HIS A 307 -3.54 23.84 -20.96
C HIS A 307 -4.88 23.06 -21.03
N LYS A 308 -5.48 22.96 -22.23
CA LYS A 308 -6.83 22.36 -22.40
C LYS A 308 -6.92 20.94 -21.81
N ALA A 309 -5.90 20.11 -22.07
CA ALA A 309 -5.85 18.74 -21.57
C ALA A 309 -5.80 18.68 -20.03
N ALA A 310 -4.98 19.51 -19.38
CA ALA A 310 -4.95 19.63 -17.92
C ALA A 310 -6.31 20.07 -17.33
N ARG A 311 -7.02 21.01 -17.97
CA ARG A 311 -8.38 21.40 -17.54
C ARG A 311 -9.38 20.25 -17.66
N GLN A 312 -9.34 19.52 -18.78
CA GLN A 312 -10.18 18.34 -18.99
C GLN A 312 -9.86 17.23 -17.98
N ALA A 313 -8.58 17.04 -17.66
CA ALA A 313 -8.14 16.10 -16.64
C ALA A 313 -8.74 16.45 -15.27
N ALA A 314 -8.62 17.70 -14.83
CA ALA A 314 -9.24 18.16 -13.58
C ALA A 314 -10.75 17.95 -13.56
N ALA A 315 -11.46 18.39 -14.62
CA ALA A 315 -12.91 18.25 -14.72
C ALA A 315 -13.37 16.79 -14.68
N ALA A 316 -12.66 15.88 -15.35
CA ALA A 316 -12.97 14.46 -15.33
C ALA A 316 -12.82 13.86 -13.92
N THR A 317 -11.76 14.22 -13.20
CA THR A 317 -11.53 13.75 -11.83
C THR A 317 -12.60 14.29 -10.87
N SER A 318 -12.93 15.58 -10.93
CA SER A 318 -13.99 16.17 -10.09
C SER A 318 -15.37 15.58 -10.41
N SER A 319 -15.68 15.34 -11.69
CA SER A 319 -16.94 14.71 -12.09
C SER A 319 -17.05 13.29 -11.57
N ALA A 320 -15.98 12.50 -11.68
CA ALA A 320 -15.96 11.11 -11.18
C ALA A 320 -16.11 11.06 -9.66
N ALA A 321 -15.43 11.95 -8.93
CA ALA A 321 -15.55 12.08 -7.49
C ALA A 321 -16.98 12.44 -7.05
N ALA A 322 -17.60 13.43 -7.72
CA ALA A 322 -18.99 13.82 -7.43
C ALA A 322 -19.97 12.67 -7.66
N SER A 323 -19.82 11.92 -8.74
CA SER A 323 -20.63 10.72 -9.00
C SER A 323 -20.43 9.64 -7.94
N ALA A 324 -19.19 9.39 -7.50
CA ALA A 324 -18.90 8.40 -6.47
C ALA A 324 -19.47 8.76 -5.09
N VAL A 325 -19.54 10.05 -4.76
CA VAL A 325 -20.20 10.54 -3.54
C VAL A 325 -21.72 10.35 -3.64
N ALA A 326 -22.32 10.74 -4.77
CA ALA A 326 -23.76 10.56 -4.99
C ALA A 326 -24.18 9.08 -4.89
N ASN A 327 -23.42 8.17 -5.51
CA ASN A 327 -23.66 6.74 -5.43
C ASN A 327 -23.58 6.20 -4.00
N ARG A 328 -22.64 6.71 -3.18
CA ARG A 328 -22.53 6.31 -1.77
C ARG A 328 -23.69 6.78 -0.93
N ILE A 329 -24.15 8.01 -1.11
CA ILE A 329 -25.34 8.53 -0.42
C ILE A 329 -26.56 7.68 -0.78
N GLN A 330 -26.71 7.33 -2.06
CA GLN A 330 -27.80 6.48 -2.51
C GLN A 330 -27.73 5.07 -1.91
N GLN A 331 -26.54 4.44 -1.89
CA GLN A 331 -26.37 3.11 -1.29
C GLN A 331 -26.68 3.12 0.20
N GLN A 332 -26.21 4.13 0.95
CA GLN A 332 -26.53 4.28 2.37
C GLN A 332 -28.03 4.41 2.63
N GLN A 333 -28.75 5.14 1.78
CA GLN A 333 -30.21 5.24 1.87
C GLN A 333 -30.90 3.89 1.61
N VAL A 334 -30.42 3.12 0.63
CA VAL A 334 -30.93 1.77 0.34
C VAL A 334 -30.68 0.83 1.52
N ASP A 335 -29.48 0.84 2.10
CA ASP A 335 -29.11 -0.02 3.22
C ASP A 335 -29.95 0.33 4.47
N LEU A 336 -30.16 1.61 4.75
CA LEU A 336 -31.03 2.07 5.85
C LEU A 336 -32.49 1.64 5.65
N GLN A 337 -33.00 1.70 4.42
CA GLN A 337 -34.35 1.21 4.10
C GLN A 337 -34.46 -0.30 4.29
N GLN A 338 -33.46 -1.07 3.85
CA GLN A 338 -33.45 -2.53 4.04
C GLN A 338 -33.39 -2.92 5.51
N GLN A 339 -32.61 -2.21 6.34
CA GLN A 339 -32.55 -2.44 7.78
C GLN A 339 -33.88 -2.16 8.48
N GLN A 340 -34.68 -1.21 7.99
CA GLN A 340 -36.02 -0.91 8.53
C GLN A 340 -37.08 -1.95 8.13
N MET A 341 -36.84 -2.79 7.12
CA MET A 341 -37.77 -3.83 6.67
C MET A 341 -37.55 -5.20 7.31
N VAL A 342 -36.48 -5.40 8.10
CA VAL A 342 -36.24 -6.66 8.82
C VAL A 342 -37.14 -6.72 10.06
N VAL A 343 -38.33 -7.32 9.90
CA VAL A 343 -39.23 -7.61 11.03
C VAL A 343 -38.57 -8.68 11.93
N PRO A 344 -38.46 -8.48 13.25
CA PRO A 344 -37.92 -9.50 14.14
C PRO A 344 -38.78 -10.78 14.08
N PRO A 345 -38.17 -11.98 14.21
CA PRO A 345 -38.92 -13.23 14.20
C PRO A 345 -39.95 -13.23 15.35
N PRO A 346 -41.14 -13.80 15.15
CA PRO A 346 -42.15 -13.88 16.20
C PRO A 346 -41.60 -14.63 17.41
N PRO A 347 -41.94 -14.22 18.64
CA PRO A 347 -41.47 -14.91 19.83
C PRO A 347 -41.94 -16.37 19.84
N PRO A 348 -41.12 -17.30 20.35
CA PRO A 348 -41.50 -18.71 20.44
C PRO A 348 -42.74 -18.88 21.34
N PRO A 349 -43.63 -19.84 21.04
CA PRO A 349 -44.84 -20.05 21.83
C PRO A 349 -44.49 -20.46 23.27
N ILE A 350 -45.08 -19.73 24.22
CA ILE A 350 -44.92 -19.97 25.66
C ILE A 350 -45.47 -21.35 26.01
N ALA A 351 -44.61 -22.24 26.51
CA ALA A 351 -45.00 -23.53 27.06
C ALA A 351 -45.87 -23.31 28.31
N LYS A 352 -47.06 -23.90 28.35
CA LYS A 352 -47.92 -23.90 29.53
C LYS A 352 -47.23 -24.69 30.65
N GLU A 353 -46.86 -24.01 31.73
CA GLU A 353 -46.36 -24.66 32.95
C GLU A 353 -47.41 -25.63 33.53
N VAL A 354 -46.98 -26.88 33.72
CA VAL A 354 -47.72 -27.90 34.44
C VAL A 354 -47.41 -27.77 35.93
N GLY A 355 -48.44 -27.42 36.71
CA GLY A 355 -48.68 -27.72 38.13
C GLY A 355 -47.50 -27.84 39.11
N SER A 356 -47.40 -26.88 40.02
CA SER A 356 -46.70 -27.04 41.32
C SER A 356 -47.71 -27.30 42.46
N PRO A 357 -47.47 -28.28 43.35
CA PRO A 357 -48.40 -28.59 44.45
C PRO A 357 -48.21 -27.68 45.68
N LYS A 358 -49.32 -27.45 46.40
CA LYS A 358 -49.46 -26.60 47.60
C LYS A 358 -48.93 -27.25 48.88
N ARG A 359 -48.38 -26.44 49.80
CA ARG A 359 -48.70 -26.25 51.26
C ARG A 359 -47.47 -25.82 52.09
N PRO A 360 -47.60 -25.35 53.36
CA PRO A 360 -48.69 -24.61 54.01
C PRO A 360 -48.23 -23.35 54.80
N ARG A 361 -49.22 -22.58 55.27
CA ARG A 361 -49.13 -21.35 56.07
C ARG A 361 -48.52 -21.55 57.47
N VAL A 362 -47.77 -20.55 57.93
CA VAL A 362 -47.60 -20.23 59.37
C VAL A 362 -48.03 -18.78 59.61
N ARG A 363 -48.91 -18.59 60.59
CA ARG A 363 -49.35 -17.30 61.16
C ARG A 363 -48.68 -17.13 62.52
N GLN A 364 -48.21 -15.92 62.84
CA GLN A 364 -48.08 -15.33 64.19
C GLN A 364 -47.48 -13.91 64.02
N ARG A 365 -47.62 -12.91 64.89
CA ARG A 365 -48.73 -12.35 65.70
C ARG A 365 -48.27 -10.91 66.06
N ALA A 366 -49.22 -10.01 66.30
CA ALA A 366 -49.10 -8.55 66.54
C ALA A 366 -48.12 -8.03 67.62
N ASN A 367 -47.61 -6.80 67.46
CA ASN A 367 -47.90 -5.57 68.27
C ASN A 367 -46.89 -4.44 67.92
N LYS A 368 -47.29 -3.22 67.49
CA LYS A 368 -47.86 -2.02 68.17
C LYS A 368 -46.80 -0.96 68.58
N ASN A 369 -47.21 0.31 68.41
CA ASN A 369 -46.59 1.61 68.73
C ASN A 369 -45.74 2.22 67.60
N ASP A 370 -45.81 3.51 67.23
CA ASP A 370 -46.73 4.62 67.52
C ASP A 370 -46.34 5.80 66.59
N LYS A 371 -47.34 6.62 66.22
CA LYS A 371 -47.29 8.06 65.84
C LYS A 371 -46.69 8.55 64.49
N LEU A 372 -47.62 9.07 63.69
CA LEU A 372 -47.57 10.08 62.61
C LEU A 372 -47.86 11.50 63.21
N PRO A 373 -47.94 12.66 62.49
CA PRO A 373 -47.53 13.02 61.11
C PRO A 373 -46.97 14.49 60.91
N LEU A 374 -46.77 14.85 59.62
CA LEU A 374 -46.89 16.18 58.94
C LEU A 374 -45.61 16.91 58.44
N THR A 375 -45.79 17.58 57.29
CA THR A 375 -44.90 17.93 56.14
C THR A 375 -44.40 19.41 56.15
N PRO A 376 -43.93 20.03 55.03
CA PRO A 376 -42.63 19.98 54.29
C PRO A 376 -41.92 21.39 54.29
N PRO A 377 -40.90 21.83 53.46
CA PRO A 377 -40.91 21.92 51.97
C PRO A 377 -39.55 21.96 51.15
N THR A 378 -39.68 21.90 49.80
CA THR A 378 -38.95 22.61 48.69
C THR A 378 -37.44 22.44 48.29
N THR A 379 -37.25 21.91 47.05
CA THR A 379 -36.39 22.34 45.88
C THR A 379 -34.82 22.18 45.85
N PRO A 380 -34.17 22.13 44.65
CA PRO A 380 -33.17 21.12 44.23
C PRO A 380 -31.72 21.64 44.05
N PRO A 381 -30.73 20.80 43.67
CA PRO A 381 -29.43 21.26 43.17
C PRO A 381 -29.22 21.09 41.66
N LYS A 382 -28.52 22.09 41.11
CA LYS A 382 -28.08 22.29 39.72
C LYS A 382 -26.73 21.59 39.43
N GLU A 383 -26.51 21.37 38.13
CA GLU A 383 -25.26 20.97 37.47
C GLU A 383 -24.04 21.82 37.84
N VAL A 384 -22.85 21.20 37.81
CA VAL A 384 -21.56 21.90 37.78
C VAL A 384 -20.64 21.27 36.74
N ASN A 385 -20.27 22.08 35.75
CA ASN A 385 -19.16 21.88 34.82
C ASN A 385 -18.04 22.85 35.24
N PHE A 386 -16.78 22.41 35.31
CA PHE A 386 -15.64 23.33 35.29
C PHE A 386 -14.39 22.72 34.61
N GLN A 387 -13.94 23.43 33.58
CA GLN A 387 -12.61 23.35 32.99
C GLN A 387 -11.57 24.10 33.86
N HIS A 388 -10.38 23.51 33.95
CA HIS A 388 -9.02 24.09 33.92
C HIS A 388 -8.61 25.27 34.82
N LEU A 389 -7.52 25.09 35.58
CA LEU A 389 -6.36 26.02 35.63
C LEU A 389 -5.07 25.37 36.23
N ARG A 390 -4.10 25.14 35.33
CA ARG A 390 -2.63 25.38 35.37
C ARG A 390 -1.74 25.07 36.60
N ARG A 391 -0.72 24.24 36.27
CA ARG A 391 0.76 24.47 36.34
C ARG A 391 1.50 24.26 37.67
N VAL A 392 2.42 23.28 37.68
CA VAL A 392 3.81 23.43 38.15
C VAL A 392 4.75 22.52 37.33
N GLU A 393 5.83 23.10 36.81
CA GLU A 393 6.95 22.46 36.10
C GLU A 393 7.94 21.79 37.08
N ARG A 394 8.63 20.70 36.67
CA ARG A 394 10.01 20.37 37.09
C ARG A 394 10.63 19.30 36.17
N LYS A 395 11.77 19.63 35.56
CA LYS A 395 12.72 18.70 34.90
C LYS A 395 13.52 17.92 35.95
N PRO A 396 14.18 16.81 35.56
CA PRO A 396 15.64 16.81 35.67
C PRO A 396 16.41 16.20 34.47
N ASN A 397 17.65 16.66 34.38
CA ASN A 397 18.74 16.30 33.47
C ASN A 397 19.27 14.88 33.68
N LEU A 398 19.77 14.24 32.62
CA LEU A 398 20.84 13.24 32.70
C LEU A 398 21.84 13.41 31.55
N LYS A 399 23.11 13.24 31.93
CA LYS A 399 24.33 13.73 31.29
C LYS A 399 24.78 12.84 30.12
N LYS A 400 25.32 13.49 29.08
CA LYS A 400 26.16 12.87 28.04
C LYS A 400 27.55 12.58 28.61
N VAL A 401 28.08 11.39 28.32
CA VAL A 401 29.51 11.06 28.43
C VAL A 401 30.03 10.92 27.00
N ALA A 402 31.06 11.70 26.68
CA ALA A 402 31.79 11.65 25.43
C ALA A 402 33.08 10.85 25.63
N VAL A 403 33.44 10.05 24.63
CA VAL A 403 34.75 9.40 24.47
C VAL A 403 35.36 9.96 23.17
N PRO A 404 36.65 10.34 23.15
CA PRO A 404 37.27 10.99 22.00
C PRO A 404 37.70 9.99 20.94
N VAL A 405 37.62 10.37 19.66
CA VAL A 405 38.29 9.67 18.57
C VAL A 405 39.24 10.67 17.91
N GLU A 406 40.51 10.29 17.92
CA GLU A 406 41.62 10.98 17.31
C GLU A 406 41.52 10.99 15.78
N SER A 407 41.96 12.11 15.22
CA SER A 407 42.28 12.32 13.83
C SER A 407 43.59 11.61 13.46
N SER A 408 43.55 10.78 12.42
CA SER A 408 44.75 10.42 11.66
C SER A 408 44.45 10.49 10.18
N ASP A 409 45.15 11.42 9.54
CA ASP A 409 45.38 11.51 8.10
C ASP A 409 45.82 10.16 7.51
N SER A 410 45.26 9.81 6.35
CA SER A 410 46.01 9.05 5.36
C SER A 410 45.46 9.34 3.97
N SER A 411 46.14 10.27 3.31
CA SER A 411 46.23 10.43 1.87
C SER A 411 46.36 9.09 1.14
N CYS A 412 45.54 8.89 0.09
CA CYS A 412 45.93 8.06 -1.04
C CYS A 412 45.79 8.89 -2.31
N ASN A 413 46.91 9.52 -2.69
CA ASN A 413 47.19 9.97 -4.03
C ASN A 413 47.73 8.77 -4.81
N SER A 414 47.13 8.45 -5.95
CA SER A 414 47.88 7.82 -7.06
C SER A 414 47.16 8.06 -8.39
N ASN A 415 47.69 9.06 -9.10
CA ASN A 415 48.00 9.05 -10.54
C ASN A 415 46.88 8.64 -11.52
N GLU A 416 46.21 9.66 -12.08
CA GLU A 416 45.83 9.64 -13.49
C GLU A 416 46.77 10.58 -14.25
N THR A 417 47.46 9.99 -15.22
CA THR A 417 48.35 10.63 -16.17
C THR A 417 47.60 11.38 -17.26
N ASP A 418 48.15 12.52 -17.64
CA ASP A 418 47.83 13.34 -18.80
C ASP A 418 47.60 12.55 -20.09
N GLY A 419 46.66 13.05 -20.89
CA GLY A 419 46.37 12.57 -22.24
C GLY A 419 45.48 13.55 -23.00
N SER A 420 45.97 14.77 -23.20
CA SER A 420 45.42 15.71 -24.19
C SER A 420 45.55 15.13 -25.60
N PHE A 421 44.45 15.01 -26.36
CA PHE A 421 44.53 15.05 -27.81
C PHE A 421 43.33 15.77 -28.43
N THR A 422 43.67 16.47 -29.50
CA THR A 422 43.01 17.59 -30.14
C THR A 422 41.86 17.20 -31.07
N SER A 423 41.08 18.25 -31.40
CA SER A 423 40.08 18.39 -32.46
C SER A 423 40.30 17.59 -33.75
N LYS A 424 39.17 17.20 -34.36
CA LYS A 424 38.87 17.40 -35.80
C LYS A 424 37.40 17.09 -36.11
N GLN A 425 36.70 18.05 -36.69
CA GLN A 425 35.52 17.82 -37.53
C GLN A 425 35.94 17.12 -38.85
N PRO A 426 34.99 16.63 -39.67
CA PRO A 426 34.47 17.51 -40.72
C PRO A 426 32.95 17.44 -40.99
N GLU A 427 32.51 18.52 -41.62
CA GLU A 427 31.28 18.85 -42.37
C GLU A 427 30.75 17.73 -43.31
N SER A 428 29.44 17.47 -43.34
CA SER A 428 28.36 18.08 -44.15
C SER A 428 28.21 17.52 -45.57
N LEU A 429 27.05 16.93 -45.87
CA LEU A 429 26.40 16.97 -47.19
C LEU A 429 24.88 16.98 -46.98
N LEU A 430 24.26 18.08 -47.43
CA LEU A 430 22.81 18.33 -47.49
C LEU A 430 22.29 18.09 -48.92
N THR A 431 20.96 18.02 -49.00
CA THR A 431 20.03 18.46 -50.08
C THR A 431 19.16 17.33 -50.73
N PRO A 432 17.95 17.63 -51.28
CA PRO A 432 16.67 17.65 -50.53
C PRO A 432 15.44 17.10 -51.34
N LEU A 433 14.21 17.43 -50.89
CA LEU A 433 12.86 17.34 -51.55
C LEU A 433 12.17 15.94 -51.51
N SER A 434 10.86 15.74 -51.23
CA SER A 434 9.63 16.54 -51.44
C SER A 434 8.46 16.07 -50.55
N THR A 435 7.45 16.93 -50.37
CA THR A 435 6.05 16.64 -49.95
C THR A 435 5.09 17.35 -50.93
N PRO A 436 3.76 17.13 -50.97
CA PRO A 436 2.89 15.99 -50.59
C PRO A 436 1.91 15.62 -51.76
N PRO A 437 0.80 14.88 -51.54
CA PRO A 437 -0.48 15.61 -51.44
C PRO A 437 -1.56 15.04 -50.49
N ALA A 438 -2.43 15.99 -50.09
CA ALA A 438 -3.84 16.00 -49.65
C ALA A 438 -4.64 14.73 -49.27
N SER A 439 -5.43 14.92 -48.20
CA SER A 439 -6.61 14.15 -47.75
C SER A 439 -7.75 14.08 -48.79
N PRO A 440 -8.77 13.22 -48.59
CA PRO A 440 -9.97 13.73 -47.90
C PRO A 440 -10.79 12.71 -47.05
N ASN A 441 -11.67 13.31 -46.24
CA ASN A 441 -12.97 12.83 -45.72
C ASN A 441 -13.06 12.03 -44.40
N ASP A 442 -13.53 12.76 -43.37
CA ASP A 442 -14.82 12.59 -42.68
C ASP A 442 -15.31 11.16 -42.39
N ALA A 443 -15.27 10.79 -41.11
CA ALA A 443 -16.34 10.05 -40.45
C ALA A 443 -16.19 10.13 -38.92
N SER A 444 -17.04 10.94 -38.30
CA SER A 444 -17.30 10.88 -36.86
C SER A 444 -18.10 9.61 -36.53
N PRO A 445 -17.78 8.83 -35.47
CA PRO A 445 -18.77 7.94 -34.88
C PRO A 445 -19.40 8.62 -33.67
N LYS A 446 -20.70 8.86 -33.82
CA LYS A 446 -21.65 9.23 -32.77
C LYS A 446 -21.63 8.18 -31.66
N PHE A 447 -21.48 8.63 -30.42
CA PHE A 447 -21.81 7.81 -29.25
C PHE A 447 -23.33 7.67 -29.17
N ASN A 448 -23.85 6.48 -29.50
CA ASN A 448 -25.17 6.07 -29.05
C ASN A 448 -25.03 5.20 -27.81
N SER A 449 -25.62 5.70 -26.73
CA SER A 449 -25.97 4.96 -25.53
C SER A 449 -26.77 3.72 -25.87
N THR A 450 -26.42 2.59 -25.25
CA THR A 450 -27.29 1.77 -24.38
C THR A 450 -26.68 0.37 -24.33
N THR A 451 -26.06 0.01 -23.21
CA THR A 451 -26.05 -1.37 -22.71
C THR A 451 -25.58 -1.34 -21.26
N LYS A 452 -26.50 -1.69 -20.36
CA LYS A 452 -26.19 -2.07 -18.98
C LYS A 452 -25.12 -3.17 -19.03
N SER A 453 -23.94 -2.94 -18.46
CA SER A 453 -23.01 -4.02 -18.17
C SER A 453 -22.32 -3.77 -16.84
N SER A 454 -22.60 -4.72 -15.95
CA SER A 454 -22.19 -4.85 -14.56
C SER A 454 -20.68 -4.74 -14.36
N ALA A 455 -20.29 -4.24 -13.19
CA ALA A 455 -18.93 -4.12 -12.65
C ALA A 455 -18.15 -5.46 -12.53
N PHE A 456 -18.58 -6.52 -13.21
CA PHE A 456 -17.98 -7.85 -13.18
C PHE A 456 -16.98 -8.15 -14.31
N SER A 457 -16.77 -7.25 -15.27
CA SER A 457 -15.96 -7.56 -16.48
C SER A 457 -14.54 -6.96 -16.52
N LYS A 458 -13.95 -6.59 -15.36
CA LYS A 458 -12.58 -6.04 -15.29
C LYS A 458 -11.59 -6.80 -14.41
N LEU A 459 -11.90 -8.01 -13.95
CA LEU A 459 -11.02 -8.82 -13.10
C LEU A 459 -10.06 -9.77 -13.85
N THR A 460 -9.82 -9.59 -15.15
CA THR A 460 -8.95 -10.49 -15.94
C THR A 460 -7.67 -9.85 -16.49
N GLN A 461 -7.24 -8.70 -15.98
CA GLN A 461 -5.91 -8.14 -16.31
C GLN A 461 -4.98 -7.86 -15.11
N ILE A 462 -5.38 -8.18 -13.88
CA ILE A 462 -4.65 -7.78 -12.67
C ILE A 462 -3.54 -8.78 -12.26
N PHE A 463 -3.50 -9.98 -12.83
CA PHE A 463 -2.36 -10.90 -12.67
C PHE A 463 -2.06 -11.60 -14.01
N LYS A 464 -1.36 -10.92 -14.92
CA LYS A 464 -0.60 -11.65 -15.94
C LYS A 464 0.70 -12.11 -15.29
N PRO A 465 1.09 -13.40 -15.42
CA PRO A 465 2.38 -13.86 -14.91
C PRO A 465 3.49 -13.05 -15.58
N SER A 466 4.39 -12.47 -14.77
CA SER A 466 5.64 -11.92 -15.24
C SER A 466 6.40 -13.05 -15.96
N ARG A 467 6.60 -12.93 -17.28
CA ARG A 467 7.50 -13.82 -18.01
C ARG A 467 8.92 -13.48 -17.59
N PHE A 468 9.50 -14.26 -16.69
CA PHE A 468 10.93 -14.20 -16.40
C PHE A 468 11.73 -14.62 -17.64
N HIS A 469 12.63 -13.76 -18.12
CA HIS A 469 13.68 -14.18 -19.06
C HIS A 469 14.79 -14.89 -18.28
N THR A 470 15.13 -16.09 -18.72
CA THR A 470 16.23 -16.91 -18.19
C THR A 470 17.59 -16.25 -18.48
N GLY A 471 18.35 -15.92 -17.42
CA GLY A 471 19.77 -15.56 -17.51
C GLY A 471 20.67 -16.79 -17.74
N THR A 472 21.91 -16.57 -18.16
CA THR A 472 22.87 -17.61 -18.57
C THR A 472 23.50 -18.34 -17.36
N PRO A 473 24.04 -19.56 -17.57
CA PRO A 473 24.57 -20.42 -16.50
C PRO A 473 25.68 -19.79 -15.63
N GLU A 474 26.44 -18.83 -16.15
CA GLU A 474 27.55 -18.19 -15.42
C GLU A 474 27.10 -17.26 -14.28
N GLN A 475 25.83 -16.84 -14.25
CA GLN A 475 25.25 -16.11 -13.11
C GLN A 475 24.83 -17.03 -11.95
N GLN A 476 24.89 -18.36 -12.13
CA GLN A 476 24.35 -19.35 -11.18
C GLN A 476 25.33 -19.74 -10.06
N ALA A 477 26.63 -19.46 -10.20
CA ALA A 477 27.65 -19.92 -9.26
C ALA A 477 27.89 -18.97 -8.05
N MET A 478 27.44 -17.72 -8.11
CA MET A 478 27.60 -16.75 -7.01
C MET A 478 26.40 -16.69 -6.05
N ASN A 479 25.33 -17.45 -6.29
CA ASN A 479 24.10 -17.40 -5.50
C ASN A 479 24.09 -18.29 -4.25
N ILE A 480 25.04 -19.21 -4.10
CA ILE A 480 24.98 -20.26 -3.06
C ILE A 480 25.52 -19.75 -1.71
N ASP A 481 26.45 -18.79 -1.69
CA ASP A 481 27.13 -18.36 -0.45
C ASP A 481 26.36 -17.32 0.38
N VAL A 482 25.27 -16.75 -0.16
CA VAL A 482 24.39 -15.81 0.57
C VAL A 482 23.17 -16.55 1.17
N GLU A 483 22.91 -17.78 0.73
CA GLU A 483 21.71 -18.55 1.10
C GLU A 483 21.79 -19.22 2.47
N SER A 484 22.99 -19.45 3.02
CA SER A 484 23.16 -20.01 4.36
C SER A 484 22.77 -19.02 5.47
N ASP A 485 23.08 -17.72 5.31
CA ASP A 485 22.79 -16.69 6.32
C ASP A 485 21.29 -16.38 6.45
N PHE A 486 20.50 -16.58 5.38
CA PHE A 486 19.05 -16.30 5.39
C PHE A 486 18.23 -17.45 5.96
N GLY A 487 18.70 -18.70 5.83
CA GLY A 487 18.08 -19.86 6.51
C GLY A 487 18.10 -19.66 8.03
N ASP A 488 19.28 -19.33 8.56
CA ASP A 488 19.47 -19.06 9.98
C ASP A 488 18.69 -17.82 10.46
N GLN A 489 18.51 -16.80 9.63
CA GLN A 489 17.70 -15.62 9.98
C GLN A 489 16.20 -15.91 10.00
N ILE A 490 15.69 -16.80 9.14
CA ILE A 490 14.30 -17.24 9.19
C ILE A 490 14.09 -18.11 10.42
N ASP A 491 14.98 -19.05 10.70
CA ASP A 491 14.89 -19.87 11.91
C ASP A 491 15.04 -19.00 13.17
N GLN A 492 15.90 -17.98 13.17
CA GLN A 492 16.00 -16.99 14.25
C GLN A 492 14.79 -16.04 14.33
N GLN A 493 14.15 -15.68 13.22
CA GLN A 493 12.92 -14.85 13.22
C GLN A 493 11.72 -15.68 13.67
N ILE A 494 11.62 -16.93 13.22
CA ILE A 494 10.70 -17.92 13.74
C ILE A 494 10.97 -18.04 15.24
N GLU A 495 12.20 -18.27 15.71
CA GLU A 495 12.52 -18.36 17.15
C GLU A 495 12.22 -17.07 17.93
N ARG A 496 12.59 -15.89 17.43
CA ARG A 496 12.37 -14.58 18.10
C ARG A 496 10.91 -14.15 18.16
N VAL A 497 10.09 -14.57 17.19
CA VAL A 497 8.64 -14.35 17.18
C VAL A 497 7.92 -15.56 17.83
N SER A 498 8.61 -16.68 18.05
CA SER A 498 8.07 -17.89 18.67
C SER A 498 8.31 -18.10 20.13
N TYR A 499 9.30 -17.42 20.71
CA TYR A 499 9.56 -17.47 22.14
C TYR A 499 9.69 -16.04 22.70
N PRO A 500 8.75 -15.57 23.53
CA PRO A 500 8.95 -14.36 24.34
C PRO A 500 10.00 -14.56 25.44
#